data_AF-A0A1S3ID79-F1
#
_entry.id   AF-A0A1S3ID79-F1
#
_cell.length_a   1.000
_cell.length_b   1.000
_cell.length_c   1.000
_cell.angle_alpha   90.00
_cell.angle_beta   90.00
_cell.angle_gamma   90.00
#
_symmetry.space_group_name_H-M   'P 1'
#
loop_
_entity.id
_entity.type
_entity.pdbx_description
1 polymer ?
#
loop_
_entity_poly.entity_id
_entity_poly.type
_entity_poly.pdbx_seq_one_letter_code
_entity_poly.pdbx_strand_id
1 'polypeptide(L)'
;MYLQYGKDTKREGMSEEELLSKKSDTENIQQNLLLPRGIPEVRHRASYQVRIYKAEDLPRMKSGLMANVKKAMTGDDRPSVSPYVQVSFAGQTGRTSADKSTYDPAWNEQVVFTDLFPPLCQRIKVQLRDDDMVLDSVIGTHYVNMNHISSRGAKGFMHTFGPCWVNLYGSPRGYMLTDSHDYLNDGIGEGVAYRGRLLIAVKVEILGNSESSPLQVTREATMPISENAAGVKMEYFLWGTILEATMIDKKFADKFVSFELSMGNYGNSIDGKHFYRHTSLDEHAQEEPQQETEEMVLNQTPPMKPHSRGKNYYHIPFHEKKPCLYAKTRFEDQRQRLQRTNVLNAMVESLEDELKEVQHLLDHEEPGGKRMRRALSHFANSCSQFCNSIHGQAARATSGKTKLDKERLKMLERKISKFGTEARQLKAGIKSVEDTEKVLEAMKKSKQMLKKVKDISEEPQHSIPDVFIWMIVDKKRIAYCRIDSKTILHSAAEEEMGRYCGKVHTRFLRGSKNRQAVIALIFCTMWCQFAQKMMS
;
A
#
# COMPACT_ATOMS: atom_id res chain seq x y z
N MET A 1 60.46 24.86 -11.54
CA MET A 1 61.46 24.38 -10.57
C MET A 1 60.93 23.07 -10.03
N TYR A 2 61.60 21.98 -10.39
CA TYR A 2 61.30 20.60 -10.00
C TYR A 2 61.21 20.46 -8.47
N LEU A 3 60.31 19.60 -7.98
CA LEU A 3 60.63 18.69 -6.87
C LEU A 3 59.70 17.47 -6.88
N GLN A 4 60.37 16.32 -6.92
CA GLN A 4 59.94 14.93 -6.97
C GLN A 4 59.66 14.42 -5.56
N TYR A 5 58.56 13.69 -5.35
CA TYR A 5 58.41 12.62 -4.35
C TYR A 5 57.34 11.69 -4.97
N GLY A 6 57.60 10.44 -5.35
CA GLY A 6 58.31 9.38 -4.65
C GLY A 6 57.28 8.27 -4.45
N LYS A 7 57.25 7.29 -5.36
CA LYS A 7 56.46 6.06 -5.21
C LYS A 7 57.05 5.26 -4.05
N ASP A 8 56.22 4.88 -3.08
CA ASP A 8 56.37 3.60 -2.38
C ASP A 8 55.01 3.10 -1.89
N THR A 9 54.51 2.09 -2.58
CA THR A 9 53.42 1.22 -2.18
C THR A 9 53.91 0.27 -1.09
N LYS A 10 53.43 0.46 0.16
CA LYS A 10 53.30 -0.63 1.14
C LYS A 10 51.84 -0.74 1.55
N ARG A 11 51.22 -1.85 1.12
CA ARG A 11 50.00 -2.37 1.75
C ARG A 11 50.41 -2.90 3.12
N GLU A 12 50.21 -2.12 4.17
CA GLU A 12 50.16 -2.66 5.52
C GLU A 12 48.78 -3.29 5.69
N GLY A 13 48.75 -4.63 5.71
CA GLY A 13 47.58 -5.36 6.17
C GLY A 13 47.42 -5.09 7.66
N MET A 14 46.22 -4.65 8.07
CA MET A 14 45.85 -4.57 9.48
C MET A 14 46.13 -5.92 10.15
N SER A 15 46.78 -5.91 11.31
CA SER A 15 47.07 -7.12 12.07
C SER A 15 45.78 -7.76 12.58
N GLU A 16 45.78 -9.09 12.77
CA GLU A 16 44.64 -9.81 13.34
C GLU A 16 44.22 -9.25 14.70
N GLU A 17 45.17 -8.75 15.50
CA GLU A 17 44.93 -8.12 16.80
C GLU A 17 44.17 -6.78 16.69
N GLU A 18 44.46 -5.95 15.68
CA GLU A 18 43.69 -4.71 15.45
C GLU A 18 42.28 -4.97 14.93
N LEU A 19 42.08 -6.06 14.16
CA LEU A 19 40.76 -6.53 13.74
C LEU A 19 39.94 -7.09 14.91
N LEU A 20 40.59 -7.82 15.82
CA LEU A 20 39.99 -8.33 17.06
C LEU A 20 39.65 -7.20 18.05
N SER A 21 40.53 -6.21 18.19
CA SER A 21 40.28 -4.99 18.99
C SER A 21 39.11 -4.19 18.44
N LYS A 22 39.05 -3.92 17.12
CA LYS A 22 37.89 -3.22 16.53
C LYS A 22 36.59 -4.02 16.65
N LYS A 23 36.62 -5.35 16.53
CA LYS A 23 35.47 -6.21 16.80
C LYS A 23 35.02 -6.09 18.26
N SER A 24 35.96 -6.20 19.20
CA SER A 24 35.71 -6.04 20.64
C SER A 24 35.13 -4.67 20.97
N ASP A 25 35.65 -3.60 20.40
CA ASP A 25 35.13 -2.25 20.60
C ASP A 25 33.73 -2.07 20.00
N THR A 26 33.45 -2.65 18.81
CA THR A 26 32.08 -2.63 18.25
C THR A 26 31.08 -3.47 19.04
N GLU A 27 31.50 -4.59 19.62
CA GLU A 27 30.67 -5.42 20.51
C GLU A 27 30.43 -4.72 21.86
N ASN A 28 31.44 -4.04 22.40
CA ASN A 28 31.34 -3.21 23.62
C ASN A 28 30.43 -1.99 23.43
N ILE A 29 30.43 -1.37 22.23
CA ILE A 29 29.48 -0.31 21.90
C ILE A 29 28.04 -0.84 21.92
N GLN A 30 27.79 -2.06 21.41
CA GLN A 30 26.45 -2.66 21.39
C GLN A 30 25.94 -3.04 22.78
N GLN A 31 26.83 -3.39 23.72
CA GLN A 31 26.49 -3.64 25.12
C GLN A 31 26.17 -2.35 25.90
N ASN A 32 26.72 -1.20 25.48
CA ASN A 32 26.51 0.10 26.13
C ASN A 32 25.43 0.97 25.46
N LEU A 33 24.65 0.43 24.52
CA LEU A 33 23.53 1.16 23.92
C LEU A 33 22.38 1.29 24.93
N LEU A 34 21.94 2.53 25.18
CA LEU A 34 20.68 2.77 25.86
C LEU A 34 19.53 2.17 25.05
N LEU A 35 18.97 1.07 25.55
CA LEU A 35 17.88 0.36 24.88
C LEU A 35 16.53 1.05 25.15
N PRO A 36 15.65 1.15 24.14
CA PRO A 36 14.27 1.58 24.35
C PRO A 36 13.54 0.72 25.39
N ARG A 37 12.59 1.33 26.11
CA ARG A 37 11.75 0.61 27.10
C ARG A 37 11.12 -0.64 26.48
N GLY A 38 11.29 -1.77 27.15
CA GLY A 38 10.73 -3.07 26.75
C GLY A 38 11.59 -3.89 25.80
N ILE A 39 12.84 -3.50 25.56
CA ILE A 39 13.85 -4.33 24.89
C ILE A 39 14.79 -4.90 25.96
N PRO A 40 14.98 -6.22 26.02
CA PRO A 40 15.87 -6.83 27.00
C PRO A 40 17.33 -6.49 26.69
N GLU A 41 18.17 -6.38 27.73
CA GLU A 41 19.62 -6.17 27.62
C GLU A 41 20.28 -7.30 26.83
N VAL A 42 19.90 -8.55 27.16
CA VAL A 42 20.31 -9.73 26.41
C VAL A 42 19.33 -9.98 25.27
N ARG A 43 19.83 -9.93 24.04
CA ARG A 43 19.06 -10.19 22.81
C ARG A 43 19.60 -11.41 22.08
N HIS A 44 18.71 -12.31 21.69
CA HIS A 44 19.07 -13.45 20.84
C HIS A 44 19.22 -13.01 19.39
N ARG A 45 19.97 -13.78 18.60
CA ARG A 45 20.00 -13.62 17.14
C ARG A 45 18.71 -14.15 16.53
N ALA A 46 18.29 -13.56 15.42
CA ALA A 46 17.18 -14.01 14.61
C ALA A 46 17.53 -13.89 13.13
N SER A 47 16.98 -14.82 12.35
CA SER A 47 16.98 -14.82 10.90
C SER A 47 15.74 -14.07 10.41
N TYR A 48 15.94 -12.97 9.71
CA TYR A 48 14.90 -12.19 9.04
C TYR A 48 14.93 -12.54 7.56
N GLN A 49 14.01 -13.39 7.13
CA GLN A 49 13.94 -13.91 5.77
C GLN A 49 12.93 -13.10 4.97
N VAL A 50 13.39 -12.41 3.93
CA VAL A 50 12.53 -11.72 2.96
C VAL A 50 12.58 -12.51 1.66
N ARG A 51 11.49 -13.21 1.33
CA ARG A 51 11.35 -14.00 0.11
C ARG A 51 10.75 -13.15 -0.99
N ILE A 52 11.37 -13.18 -2.16
CA ILE A 52 11.00 -12.44 -3.36
C ILE A 52 10.73 -13.47 -4.46
N TYR A 53 9.44 -13.65 -4.79
CA TYR A 53 9.03 -14.68 -5.73
C TYR A 53 9.07 -14.16 -7.16
N LYS A 54 8.25 -13.14 -7.45
CA LYS A 54 8.10 -12.57 -8.79
C LYS A 54 7.58 -11.14 -8.74
N ALA A 55 7.63 -10.45 -9.87
CA ALA A 55 6.94 -9.20 -10.10
C ALA A 55 6.00 -9.31 -11.30
N GLU A 56 4.96 -8.48 -11.29
CA GLU A 56 4.03 -8.30 -12.41
C GLU A 56 3.86 -6.79 -12.66
N ASP A 57 3.38 -6.45 -13.84
CA ASP A 57 2.95 -5.09 -14.19
C ASP A 57 4.06 -4.03 -14.23
N LEU A 58 5.31 -4.43 -14.52
CA LEU A 58 6.42 -3.50 -14.54
C LEU A 58 6.27 -2.44 -15.64
N PRO A 59 6.64 -1.18 -15.36
CA PRO A 59 6.65 -0.17 -16.38
C PRO A 59 7.73 -0.48 -17.43
N ARG A 60 7.35 -0.48 -18.70
CA ARG A 60 8.23 -0.27 -19.85
C ARG A 60 9.04 1.03 -19.68
N MET A 61 10.21 0.96 -19.06
CA MET A 61 11.10 2.11 -18.93
C MET A 61 11.64 2.47 -20.32
N LYS A 62 11.74 3.76 -20.63
CA LYS A 62 12.16 4.31 -21.95
C LYS A 62 11.11 4.10 -23.06
N SER A 63 10.04 4.88 -23.04
CA SER A 63 9.10 5.04 -24.18
C SER A 63 9.34 6.38 -24.92
N GLY A 64 10.60 6.80 -25.05
CA GLY A 64 11.00 8.07 -25.68
C GLY A 64 11.88 7.87 -26.93
N LEU A 65 12.36 8.96 -27.53
CA LEU A 65 13.20 8.95 -28.74
C LEU A 65 14.33 7.91 -28.69
N MET A 66 15.01 7.76 -27.55
CA MET A 66 16.11 6.78 -27.39
C MET A 66 15.68 5.32 -27.53
N ALA A 67 14.46 4.94 -27.18
CA ALA A 67 14.00 3.57 -27.36
C ALA A 67 13.63 3.29 -28.82
N ASN A 68 13.07 4.29 -29.52
CA ASN A 68 12.87 4.20 -30.96
C ASN A 68 14.21 4.19 -31.72
N VAL A 69 15.21 4.93 -31.25
CA VAL A 69 16.58 4.89 -31.79
C VAL A 69 17.24 3.54 -31.50
N LYS A 70 17.14 3.01 -30.27
CA LYS A 70 17.64 1.67 -29.94
C LYS A 70 16.98 0.62 -30.82
N LYS A 71 15.64 0.64 -30.94
CA LYS A 71 14.88 -0.25 -31.82
C LYS A 71 15.29 -0.10 -33.30
N ALA A 72 15.51 1.13 -33.79
CA ALA A 72 15.92 1.39 -35.16
C ALA A 72 17.38 1.00 -35.45
N MET A 73 18.28 1.06 -34.45
CA MET A 73 19.69 0.73 -34.61
C MET A 73 20.00 -0.74 -34.36
N THR A 74 19.31 -1.40 -33.43
CA THR A 74 19.58 -2.80 -33.04
C THR A 74 18.53 -3.79 -33.53
N GLY A 75 17.39 -3.33 -34.06
CA GLY A 75 16.29 -4.20 -34.49
C GLY A 75 15.64 -5.02 -33.36
N ASP A 76 15.97 -4.74 -32.10
CA ASP A 76 15.63 -5.56 -30.94
C ASP A 76 14.38 -5.00 -30.22
N ASP A 77 13.31 -5.79 -30.15
CA ASP A 77 12.06 -5.45 -29.45
C ASP A 77 12.02 -6.00 -28.01
N ARG A 78 13.16 -6.48 -27.49
CA ARG A 78 13.28 -7.01 -26.14
C ARG A 78 12.93 -5.97 -25.08
N PRO A 79 12.35 -6.40 -23.94
CA PRO A 79 12.11 -5.53 -22.80
C PRO A 79 13.35 -4.73 -22.40
N SER A 80 13.15 -3.45 -22.10
CA SER A 80 14.23 -2.50 -21.81
C SER A 80 14.65 -2.47 -20.34
N VAL A 81 14.10 -3.38 -19.53
CA VAL A 81 14.30 -3.44 -18.07
C VAL A 81 14.94 -4.78 -17.71
N SER A 82 15.94 -4.75 -16.85
CA SER A 82 16.55 -5.92 -16.22
C SER A 82 16.30 -5.87 -14.71
N PRO A 83 15.10 -6.25 -14.24
CA PRO A 83 14.70 -5.95 -12.89
C PRO A 83 15.42 -6.81 -11.83
N TYR A 84 15.68 -6.20 -10.67
CA TYR A 84 16.09 -6.88 -9.44
C TYR A 84 15.45 -6.22 -8.22
N VAL A 85 15.40 -6.95 -7.09
CA VAL A 85 14.86 -6.43 -5.83
C VAL A 85 15.98 -6.23 -4.82
N GLN A 86 16.10 -5.02 -4.31
CA GLN A 86 16.96 -4.67 -3.19
C GLN A 86 16.16 -4.60 -1.90
N VAL A 87 16.67 -5.25 -0.85
CA VAL A 87 16.06 -5.26 0.49
C VAL A 87 17.04 -4.62 1.45
N SER A 88 16.58 -3.65 2.23
CA SER A 88 17.37 -3.00 3.28
C SER A 88 16.65 -3.09 4.62
N PHE A 89 17.38 -3.54 5.64
CA PHE A 89 16.88 -3.73 7.00
C PHE A 89 18.01 -3.54 8.02
N ALA A 90 17.75 -2.80 9.10
CA ALA A 90 18.70 -2.58 10.19
C ALA A 90 20.10 -2.10 9.75
N GLY A 91 20.18 -1.23 8.74
CA GLY A 91 21.44 -0.71 8.18
C GLY A 91 22.14 -1.68 7.22
N GLN A 92 21.65 -2.91 7.08
CA GLN A 92 22.16 -3.92 6.16
C GLN A 92 21.36 -3.88 4.84
N THR A 93 21.98 -4.33 3.75
CA THR A 93 21.33 -4.41 2.43
C THR A 93 21.73 -5.70 1.70
N GLY A 94 20.75 -6.37 1.09
CA GLY A 94 20.95 -7.49 0.18
C GLY A 94 20.06 -7.32 -1.06
N ARG A 95 20.32 -8.12 -2.10
CA ARG A 95 19.55 -8.05 -3.34
C ARG A 95 19.39 -9.42 -4.00
N THR A 96 18.38 -9.54 -4.83
CA THR A 96 18.22 -10.67 -5.75
C THR A 96 19.24 -10.59 -6.89
N SER A 97 19.34 -11.66 -7.68
CA SER A 97 19.87 -11.57 -9.05
C SER A 97 19.02 -10.62 -9.91
N ALA A 98 19.62 -10.07 -10.97
CA ALA A 98 18.90 -9.34 -12.00
C ALA A 98 18.36 -10.33 -13.03
N ASP A 99 17.07 -10.23 -13.33
CA ASP A 99 16.44 -10.97 -14.42
C ASP A 99 16.53 -10.12 -15.68
N LYS A 100 17.13 -10.63 -16.75
CA LYS A 100 17.55 -9.78 -17.87
C LYS A 100 16.42 -9.60 -18.87
N SER A 101 16.14 -8.34 -19.23
CA SER A 101 15.22 -8.01 -20.33
C SER A 101 13.84 -8.65 -20.17
N THR A 102 13.18 -8.42 -19.03
CA THR A 102 11.82 -8.92 -18.75
C THR A 102 10.96 -7.89 -18.00
N TYR A 103 9.65 -7.95 -18.20
CA TYR A 103 8.65 -7.19 -17.43
C TYR A 103 7.93 -8.05 -16.38
N ASP A 104 8.11 -9.37 -16.42
CA ASP A 104 7.47 -10.33 -15.52
C ASP A 104 8.52 -11.25 -14.89
N PRO A 105 9.47 -10.69 -14.12
CA PRO A 105 10.58 -11.44 -13.56
C PRO A 105 10.14 -12.45 -12.50
N ALA A 106 10.81 -13.59 -12.44
CA ALA A 106 10.58 -14.62 -11.45
C ALA A 106 11.90 -15.06 -10.81
N TRP A 107 12.27 -14.40 -9.70
CA TRP A 107 13.53 -14.68 -9.00
C TRP A 107 13.46 -15.96 -8.16
N ASN A 108 12.38 -16.14 -7.39
CA ASN A 108 12.30 -17.19 -6.37
C ASN A 108 13.57 -17.23 -5.49
N GLU A 109 13.97 -16.06 -5.00
CA GLU A 109 15.12 -15.89 -4.12
C GLU A 109 14.69 -15.33 -2.77
N GLN A 110 15.51 -15.48 -1.75
CA GLN A 110 15.34 -14.84 -0.45
C GLN A 110 16.59 -14.10 -0.03
N VAL A 111 16.40 -12.93 0.57
CA VAL A 111 17.45 -12.20 1.28
C VAL A 111 17.27 -12.46 2.76
N VAL A 112 18.28 -13.03 3.40
CA VAL A 112 18.27 -13.39 4.82
C VAL A 112 19.22 -12.48 5.58
N PHE A 113 18.69 -11.78 6.57
CA PHE A 113 19.48 -10.97 7.49
C PHE A 113 19.59 -11.71 8.83
N THR A 114 20.81 -11.86 9.34
CA THR A 114 21.05 -12.32 10.71
C THR A 114 21.29 -11.10 11.60
N ASP A 115 20.37 -10.82 12.51
CA ASP A 115 20.44 -9.65 13.41
C ASP A 115 19.82 -9.95 14.79
N LEU A 116 19.95 -9.03 15.74
CA LEU A 116 19.41 -9.16 17.09
C LEU A 116 17.88 -9.06 17.10
N PHE A 117 17.27 -9.76 18.04
CA PHE A 117 15.83 -9.76 18.31
C PHE A 117 15.55 -9.36 19.77
N PRO A 118 14.57 -8.48 20.05
CA PRO A 118 13.72 -7.76 19.09
C PRO A 118 14.50 -6.75 18.23
N PRO A 119 14.07 -6.50 16.97
CA PRO A 119 14.73 -5.53 16.12
C PRO A 119 14.46 -4.11 16.60
N LEU A 120 15.50 -3.26 16.56
CA LEU A 120 15.34 -1.81 16.77
C LEU A 120 14.67 -1.17 15.55
N CYS A 121 15.00 -1.65 14.36
CA CYS A 121 14.40 -1.21 13.10
C CYS A 121 12.96 -1.74 12.97
N GLN A 122 12.01 -0.85 12.68
CA GLN A 122 10.59 -1.19 12.56
C GLN A 122 10.10 -1.33 11.11
N ARG A 123 10.98 -1.14 10.12
CA ARG A 123 10.60 -1.16 8.69
C ARG A 123 11.63 -1.92 7.87
N ILE A 124 11.17 -2.82 7.01
CA ILE A 124 11.97 -3.41 5.94
C ILE A 124 11.68 -2.58 4.69
N LYS A 125 12.72 -2.01 4.06
CA LYS A 125 12.60 -1.31 2.77
C LYS A 125 12.81 -2.33 1.65
N VAL A 126 11.86 -2.42 0.73
CA VAL A 126 11.91 -3.29 -0.45
C VAL A 126 11.84 -2.39 -1.68
N GLN A 127 12.88 -2.38 -2.52
CA GLN A 127 12.96 -1.56 -3.73
C GLN A 127 13.07 -2.45 -4.96
N LEU A 128 12.16 -2.27 -5.91
CA LEU A 128 12.31 -2.81 -7.26
C LEU A 128 13.17 -1.84 -8.07
N ARG A 129 14.24 -2.35 -8.69
CA ARG A 129 15.23 -1.57 -9.43
C ARG A 129 15.47 -2.16 -10.81
N ASP A 130 15.94 -1.33 -11.72
CA ASP A 130 16.40 -1.72 -13.05
C ASP A 130 17.94 -1.72 -13.08
N ASP A 131 18.54 -2.86 -13.43
CA ASP A 131 19.99 -3.03 -13.64
C ASP A 131 20.37 -2.42 -15.00
N ASP A 132 20.49 -1.09 -15.05
CA ASP A 132 20.90 -0.35 -16.25
C ASP A 132 22.43 -0.22 -16.32
N MET A 133 22.98 -0.20 -17.53
CA MET A 133 24.43 -0.20 -17.76
C MET A 133 25.14 1.04 -17.24
N VAL A 134 24.40 2.13 -17.01
CA VAL A 134 24.94 3.43 -16.58
C VAL A 134 24.69 3.68 -15.10
N LEU A 135 23.43 3.60 -14.65
CA LEU A 135 23.04 3.79 -13.26
C LEU A 135 21.74 3.04 -12.96
N ASP A 136 21.76 2.22 -11.92
CA ASP A 136 20.59 1.50 -11.43
C ASP A 136 19.47 2.46 -11.01
N SER A 137 18.35 2.41 -11.71
CA SER A 137 17.19 3.26 -11.41
C SER A 137 16.20 2.55 -10.48
N VAL A 138 15.56 3.30 -9.59
CA VAL A 138 14.51 2.77 -8.72
C VAL A 138 13.17 2.85 -9.45
N ILE A 139 12.50 1.70 -9.61
CA ILE A 139 11.18 1.62 -10.24
C ILE A 139 10.07 1.97 -9.23
N GLY A 140 10.23 1.51 -7.99
CA GLY A 140 9.32 1.80 -6.88
C GLY A 140 9.78 1.18 -5.56
N THR A 141 9.29 1.73 -4.46
CA THR A 141 9.65 1.32 -3.09
C THR A 141 8.41 0.94 -2.30
N HIS A 142 8.49 -0.17 -1.56
CA HIS A 142 7.52 -0.58 -0.56
C HIS A 142 8.20 -0.69 0.81
N TYR A 143 7.44 -0.46 1.87
CA TYR A 143 7.92 -0.63 3.24
C TYR A 143 7.03 -1.59 4.00
N VAL A 144 7.60 -2.70 4.47
CA VAL A 144 6.90 -3.62 5.37
C VAL A 144 7.09 -3.12 6.80
N ASN A 145 5.99 -2.78 7.48
CA ASN A 145 6.00 -2.33 8.87
C ASN A 145 5.96 -3.53 9.83
N MET A 146 7.04 -3.72 10.59
CA MET A 146 7.22 -4.84 11.51
C MET A 146 6.14 -4.89 12.61
N ASN A 147 5.63 -3.73 13.03
CA ASN A 147 4.58 -3.66 14.05
C ASN A 147 3.22 -4.15 13.56
N HIS A 148 2.96 -4.16 12.25
CA HIS A 148 1.67 -4.58 11.69
C HIS A 148 1.64 -6.09 11.39
N ILE A 149 2.81 -6.72 11.34
CA ILE A 149 2.98 -8.13 10.95
C ILE A 149 3.40 -9.04 12.12
N SER A 150 3.32 -8.55 13.36
CA SER A 150 3.63 -9.28 14.58
C SER A 150 2.68 -8.91 15.72
N SER A 151 2.67 -9.70 16.79
CA SER A 151 2.03 -9.31 18.05
C SER A 151 2.87 -9.79 19.22
N ARG A 152 3.10 -8.92 20.21
CA ARG A 152 3.83 -9.26 21.43
C ARG A 152 2.92 -9.95 22.47
N GLY A 153 3.54 -10.58 23.48
CA GLY A 153 2.87 -11.21 24.62
C GLY A 153 2.73 -12.73 24.51
N ALA A 154 2.23 -13.39 25.56
CA ALA A 154 2.14 -14.85 25.67
C ALA A 154 1.32 -15.52 24.55
N LYS A 155 0.29 -14.83 24.06
CA LYS A 155 -0.53 -15.24 22.91
C LYS A 155 -0.17 -14.43 21.65
N GLY A 156 1.06 -13.94 21.57
CA GLY A 156 1.60 -13.20 20.44
C GLY A 156 2.02 -14.11 19.29
N PHE A 157 2.56 -13.53 18.23
CA PHE A 157 3.13 -14.25 17.11
C PHE A 157 4.34 -13.49 16.53
N MET A 158 5.31 -14.25 16.02
CA MET A 158 6.49 -13.70 15.36
C MET A 158 6.14 -13.02 14.05
N HIS A 159 7.00 -12.08 13.63
CA HIS A 159 6.85 -11.35 12.38
C HIS A 159 6.65 -12.30 11.20
N THR A 160 5.51 -12.20 10.54
CA THR A 160 5.15 -13.04 9.40
C THR A 160 4.31 -12.23 8.42
N PHE A 161 4.61 -12.34 7.13
CA PHE A 161 3.91 -11.66 6.06
C PHE A 161 3.88 -12.56 4.83
N GLY A 162 2.77 -12.57 4.11
CA GLY A 162 2.65 -13.22 2.81
C GLY A 162 2.69 -14.76 2.84
N PRO A 163 2.82 -15.40 1.66
CA PRO A 163 2.98 -14.78 0.34
C PRO A 163 1.84 -13.81 -0.01
N CYS A 164 2.17 -12.58 -0.37
CA CYS A 164 1.20 -11.54 -0.67
C CYS A 164 1.78 -10.53 -1.67
N TRP A 165 0.91 -10.02 -2.56
CA TRP A 165 1.27 -8.95 -3.47
C TRP A 165 1.36 -7.60 -2.75
N VAL A 166 2.44 -6.86 -3.00
CA VAL A 166 2.59 -5.46 -2.60
C VAL A 166 2.60 -4.58 -3.83
N ASN A 167 1.75 -3.57 -3.84
CA ASN A 167 1.66 -2.61 -4.94
C ASN A 167 2.72 -1.52 -4.80
N LEU A 168 3.42 -1.24 -5.89
CA LEU A 168 4.45 -0.21 -5.96
C LEU A 168 3.88 1.05 -6.58
N TYR A 169 4.21 2.19 -5.97
CA TYR A 169 3.83 3.51 -6.46
C TYR A 169 5.05 4.43 -6.47
N GLY A 170 5.12 5.31 -7.45
CA GLY A 170 6.28 6.17 -7.68
C GLY A 170 5.93 7.41 -8.50
N SER A 171 6.91 7.99 -9.16
CA SER A 171 6.72 9.12 -10.07
C SER A 171 5.93 8.71 -11.32
N PRO A 172 5.19 9.65 -11.96
CA PRO A 172 4.68 9.41 -13.30
C PRO A 172 5.87 9.15 -14.25
N ARG A 173 5.64 8.58 -15.42
CA ARG A 173 6.71 8.54 -16.43
C ARG A 173 7.05 9.95 -16.90
N GLY A 174 8.25 10.43 -16.57
CA GLY A 174 8.90 11.51 -17.27
C GLY A 174 9.43 11.05 -18.63
N TYR A 175 9.11 11.78 -19.70
CA TYR A 175 9.77 11.65 -21.01
C TYR A 175 11.13 12.41 -21.04
N MET A 176 11.56 12.99 -19.91
CA MET A 176 12.75 13.84 -19.79
C MET A 176 13.81 13.17 -18.92
N LEU A 177 15.09 13.44 -19.23
CA LEU A 177 16.28 12.83 -18.61
C LEU A 177 16.45 13.08 -17.10
N THR A 178 15.73 14.03 -16.51
CA THR A 178 15.74 14.31 -15.07
C THR A 178 14.30 14.51 -14.61
N ASP A 179 13.68 13.51 -14.02
CA ASP A 179 12.34 13.68 -13.48
C ASP A 179 12.44 14.33 -12.09
N SER A 180 11.89 15.53 -11.97
CA SER A 180 11.77 16.29 -10.71
C SER A 180 11.13 15.52 -9.54
N HIS A 181 10.59 14.32 -9.78
CA HIS A 181 9.88 13.48 -8.81
C HIS A 181 10.53 12.13 -8.51
N ASP A 182 11.79 11.88 -8.91
CA ASP A 182 12.43 10.58 -8.70
C ASP A 182 12.49 10.14 -7.23
N TYR A 183 12.53 11.09 -6.29
CA TYR A 183 12.43 10.83 -4.85
C TYR A 183 11.15 10.04 -4.45
N LEU A 184 10.09 10.09 -5.26
CA LEU A 184 8.89 9.27 -5.05
C LEU A 184 9.15 7.79 -5.29
N ASN A 185 10.03 7.45 -6.23
CA ASN A 185 10.43 6.07 -6.49
C ASN A 185 11.21 5.50 -5.31
N ASP A 186 11.96 6.35 -4.59
CA ASP A 186 12.64 6.02 -3.33
C ASP A 186 11.70 5.88 -2.13
N GLY A 187 10.39 6.11 -2.32
CA GLY A 187 9.38 6.04 -1.27
C GLY A 187 9.31 7.29 -0.39
N ILE A 188 9.86 8.43 -0.85
CA ILE A 188 9.82 9.70 -0.14
C ILE A 188 8.50 10.43 -0.50
N GLY A 189 7.44 10.10 0.24
CA GLY A 189 6.10 10.68 0.06
C GLY A 189 5.15 9.79 -0.74
N GLU A 190 3.95 10.30 -1.02
CA GLU A 190 2.91 9.54 -1.72
C GLU A 190 3.24 9.40 -3.21
N GLY A 191 3.48 8.16 -3.65
CA GLY A 191 3.62 7.81 -5.06
C GLY A 191 2.34 8.14 -5.84
N VAL A 192 2.52 8.68 -7.04
CA VAL A 192 1.46 9.32 -7.83
C VAL A 192 1.06 8.52 -9.06
N ALA A 193 1.79 7.45 -9.36
CA ALA A 193 1.47 6.50 -10.41
C ALA A 193 1.77 5.08 -9.93
N TYR A 194 1.00 4.12 -10.43
CA TYR A 194 1.26 2.69 -10.25
C TYR A 194 2.53 2.27 -11.01
N ARG A 195 3.37 1.44 -10.39
CA ARG A 195 4.70 1.05 -10.90
C ARG A 195 4.91 -0.47 -10.92
N GLY A 196 3.82 -1.23 -10.84
CA GLY A 196 3.84 -2.69 -10.77
C GLY A 196 3.62 -3.22 -9.36
N ARG A 197 3.79 -4.54 -9.20
CA ARG A 197 3.58 -5.24 -7.94
C ARG A 197 4.59 -6.36 -7.72
N LEU A 198 4.92 -6.62 -6.46
CA LEU A 198 5.85 -7.68 -6.05
C LEU A 198 5.14 -8.72 -5.21
N LEU A 199 5.35 -10.00 -5.50
CA LEU A 199 4.90 -11.10 -4.66
C LEU A 199 6.01 -11.45 -3.67
N ILE A 200 5.80 -11.15 -2.39
CA ILE A 200 6.82 -11.31 -1.35
C ILE A 200 6.27 -12.03 -0.11
N ALA A 201 7.17 -12.56 0.71
CA ALA A 201 6.88 -13.03 2.06
C ALA A 201 7.97 -12.60 3.05
N VAL A 202 7.60 -12.41 4.32
CA VAL A 202 8.55 -12.17 5.42
C VAL A 202 8.34 -13.23 6.49
N LYS A 203 9.43 -13.78 7.01
CA LYS A 203 9.42 -14.71 8.14
C LYS A 203 10.59 -14.37 9.06
N VAL A 204 10.34 -14.35 10.36
CA VAL A 204 11.38 -14.19 11.38
C VAL A 204 11.45 -15.43 12.25
N GLU A 205 12.67 -15.95 12.43
CA GLU A 205 12.96 -17.11 13.27
C GLU A 205 14.08 -16.78 14.24
N ILE A 206 13.86 -17.05 15.54
CA ILE A 206 14.90 -16.89 16.56
C ILE A 206 15.90 -18.03 16.37
N LEU A 207 17.18 -17.67 16.25
CA LEU A 207 18.28 -18.62 16.20
C LEU A 207 18.57 -19.06 17.64
N GLY A 208 18.88 -20.36 17.83
CA GLY A 208 19.27 -20.88 19.15
C GLY A 208 20.57 -20.24 19.68
N ASN A 209 21.00 -20.64 20.88
CA ASN A 209 22.20 -20.13 21.59
C ASN A 209 23.55 -20.50 20.91
N SER A 210 23.70 -20.24 19.61
CA SER A 210 25.02 -20.12 18.99
C SER A 210 25.43 -18.65 19.08
N GLU A 211 26.24 -18.32 20.09
CA GLU A 211 26.78 -16.97 20.30
C GLU A 211 27.64 -16.47 19.12
N SER A 212 27.94 -17.33 18.14
CA SER A 212 28.90 -17.10 17.07
C SER A 212 28.32 -16.72 15.69
N SER A 213 27.01 -16.57 15.52
CA SER A 213 26.47 -16.20 14.20
C SER A 213 26.73 -14.71 13.91
N PRO A 214 27.62 -14.36 12.96
CA PRO A 214 27.95 -12.97 12.67
C PRO A 214 26.73 -12.23 12.07
N LEU A 215 26.74 -10.90 12.19
CA LEU A 215 25.86 -10.07 11.36
C LEU A 215 26.17 -10.36 9.89
N GLN A 216 25.19 -10.90 9.18
CA GLN A 216 25.37 -11.36 7.81
C GLN A 216 24.10 -11.13 7.01
N VAL A 217 24.30 -10.81 5.74
CA VAL A 217 23.26 -10.83 4.71
C VAL A 217 23.61 -11.91 3.70
N THR A 218 22.71 -12.87 3.49
CA THR A 218 22.84 -13.90 2.46
C THR A 218 21.73 -13.77 1.43
N ARG A 219 22.04 -14.16 0.18
CA ARG A 219 21.07 -14.38 -0.88
C ARG A 219 21.00 -15.88 -1.14
N GLU A 220 19.81 -16.45 -1.05
CA GLU A 220 19.58 -17.89 -1.19
C GLU A 220 18.42 -18.13 -2.15
N ALA A 221 18.38 -19.29 -2.80
CA ALA A 221 17.20 -19.70 -3.55
C ALA A 221 16.05 -20.06 -2.57
N THR A 222 14.81 -19.76 -2.95
CA THR A 222 13.61 -20.26 -2.27
C THR A 222 12.78 -21.10 -3.23
N MET A 223 12.02 -22.05 -2.69
CA MET A 223 11.10 -22.82 -3.51
C MET A 223 10.06 -21.89 -4.17
N PRO A 224 9.76 -22.09 -5.47
CA PRO A 224 8.63 -21.45 -6.11
C PRO A 224 7.32 -21.75 -5.38
N ILE A 225 6.35 -20.86 -5.52
CA ILE A 225 5.02 -21.01 -4.93
C ILE A 225 3.98 -21.21 -6.01
N SER A 226 2.86 -21.86 -5.66
CA SER A 226 1.74 -22.01 -6.58
C SER A 226 1.15 -20.64 -6.93
N GLU A 227 0.56 -20.52 -8.13
CA GLU A 227 -0.06 -19.25 -8.57
C GLU A 227 -1.16 -18.78 -7.62
N ASN A 228 -1.87 -19.72 -7.00
CA ASN A 228 -2.95 -19.45 -6.05
C ASN A 228 -2.47 -19.22 -4.61
N ALA A 229 -1.16 -19.22 -4.34
CA ALA A 229 -0.62 -19.05 -2.99
C ALA A 229 -0.98 -17.68 -2.37
N ALA A 230 -1.11 -16.65 -3.20
CA ALA A 230 -1.53 -15.30 -2.77
C ALA A 230 -3.06 -15.09 -2.80
N GLY A 231 -3.82 -16.11 -3.21
CA GLY A 231 -5.26 -16.06 -3.48
C GLY A 231 -5.58 -16.40 -4.94
N VAL A 232 -6.85 -16.73 -5.19
CA VAL A 232 -7.35 -17.00 -6.55
C VAL A 232 -7.64 -15.67 -7.25
N LYS A 233 -7.17 -15.49 -8.49
CA LYS A 233 -7.48 -14.31 -9.29
C LYS A 233 -8.98 -14.28 -9.65
N MET A 234 -9.68 -13.26 -9.17
CA MET A 234 -11.09 -12.98 -9.42
C MET A 234 -11.26 -11.70 -10.23
N GLU A 235 -12.37 -11.61 -10.96
CA GLU A 235 -12.76 -10.40 -11.65
C GLU A 235 -13.43 -9.40 -10.71
N TYR A 236 -13.11 -8.12 -10.91
CA TYR A 236 -13.69 -6.99 -10.22
C TYR A 236 -14.18 -5.99 -11.26
N PHE A 237 -15.39 -5.49 -11.04
CA PHE A 237 -15.96 -4.40 -11.81
C PHE A 237 -15.77 -3.09 -11.04
N LEU A 238 -14.88 -2.23 -11.55
CA LEU A 238 -14.72 -0.88 -11.07
C LEU A 238 -15.65 0.03 -11.86
N TRP A 239 -16.47 0.79 -11.16
CA TRP A 239 -17.39 1.76 -11.74
C TRP A 239 -17.24 3.13 -11.08
N GLY A 240 -17.47 4.19 -11.84
CA GLY A 240 -17.60 5.53 -11.31
C GLY A 240 -18.23 6.51 -12.28
N THR A 241 -18.71 7.63 -11.77
CA THR A 241 -19.15 8.77 -12.59
C THR A 241 -18.65 10.07 -12.00
N ILE A 242 -18.32 11.02 -12.89
CA ILE A 242 -17.97 12.39 -12.51
C ILE A 242 -19.22 13.24 -12.73
N LEU A 243 -19.85 13.65 -11.64
CA LEU A 243 -21.08 14.44 -11.66
C LEU A 243 -20.79 15.88 -12.07
N GLU A 244 -19.71 16.43 -11.53
CA GLU A 244 -19.24 17.78 -11.77
C GLU A 244 -17.71 17.83 -11.70
N ALA A 245 -17.11 18.67 -12.53
CA ALA A 245 -15.72 19.05 -12.42
C ALA A 245 -15.63 20.58 -12.44
N THR A 246 -15.13 21.17 -11.36
CA THR A 246 -15.07 22.61 -11.12
C THR A 246 -13.67 23.03 -10.68
N MET A 247 -13.47 24.32 -10.40
CA MET A 247 -12.18 24.88 -9.99
C MET A 247 -11.03 24.54 -10.96
N ILE A 248 -11.33 24.38 -12.25
CA ILE A 248 -10.30 24.10 -13.25
C ILE A 248 -9.44 25.35 -13.42
N ASP A 249 -8.13 25.19 -13.30
CA ASP A 249 -7.16 26.26 -13.47
C ASP A 249 -7.35 26.97 -14.84
N LYS A 250 -7.40 28.31 -14.82
CA LYS A 250 -7.64 29.18 -15.99
C LYS A 250 -6.69 28.89 -17.15
N LYS A 251 -5.47 28.42 -16.88
CA LYS A 251 -4.52 28.04 -17.94
C LYS A 251 -5.00 26.91 -18.86
N PHE A 252 -6.06 26.19 -18.47
CA PHE A 252 -6.69 25.12 -19.25
C PHE A 252 -8.04 25.53 -19.86
N ALA A 253 -8.45 26.79 -19.72
CA ALA A 253 -9.74 27.31 -20.20
C ALA A 253 -10.06 26.98 -21.66
N ASP A 254 -9.10 27.19 -22.56
CA ASP A 254 -9.31 27.01 -24.00
C ASP A 254 -8.93 25.62 -24.52
N LYS A 255 -8.58 24.71 -23.59
CA LYS A 255 -8.07 23.37 -23.91
C LYS A 255 -9.14 22.31 -23.71
N PHE A 256 -9.01 21.21 -24.45
CA PHE A 256 -9.84 20.03 -24.22
C PHE A 256 -9.34 19.27 -22.99
N VAL A 257 -10.25 19.09 -22.03
CA VAL A 257 -10.04 18.37 -20.79
C VAL A 257 -10.87 17.10 -20.81
N SER A 258 -10.27 15.98 -20.42
CA SER A 258 -10.97 14.73 -20.13
C SER A 258 -10.46 14.14 -18.82
N PHE A 259 -11.22 13.22 -18.23
CA PHE A 259 -10.79 12.48 -17.06
C PHE A 259 -10.67 10.99 -17.37
N GLU A 260 -9.66 10.34 -16.80
CA GLU A 260 -9.39 8.92 -16.99
C GLU A 260 -9.37 8.19 -15.65
N LEU A 261 -10.04 7.05 -15.59
CA LEU A 261 -10.12 6.14 -14.46
C LEU A 261 -9.18 4.95 -14.68
N SER A 262 -8.38 4.57 -13.68
CA SER A 262 -7.50 3.40 -13.79
C SER A 262 -7.28 2.72 -12.45
N MET A 263 -7.06 1.40 -12.45
CA MET A 263 -6.70 0.62 -11.26
C MET A 263 -5.63 -0.42 -11.64
N GLY A 264 -4.43 -0.28 -11.08
CA GLY A 264 -3.25 -0.98 -11.59
C GLY A 264 -2.98 -0.59 -13.06
N ASN A 265 -2.79 -1.59 -13.93
CA ASN A 265 -2.67 -1.36 -15.37
C ASN A 265 -4.02 -1.32 -16.12
N TYR A 266 -5.12 -1.73 -15.49
CA TYR A 266 -6.45 -1.66 -16.12
C TYR A 266 -6.92 -0.22 -16.26
N GLY A 267 -7.30 0.17 -17.47
CA GLY A 267 -7.63 1.56 -17.82
C GLY A 267 -6.42 2.52 -17.84
N ASN A 268 -5.20 2.05 -17.60
CA ASN A 268 -4.03 2.91 -17.73
C ASN A 268 -3.68 3.08 -19.23
N SER A 269 -3.95 4.24 -19.83
CA SER A 269 -3.68 4.45 -21.27
C SER A 269 -2.19 4.40 -21.66
N ILE A 270 -1.28 4.55 -20.69
CA ILE A 270 0.17 4.53 -20.90
C ILE A 270 0.72 3.10 -20.84
N ASP A 271 0.28 2.31 -19.86
CA ASP A 271 0.84 0.96 -19.58
C ASP A 271 -0.12 -0.19 -19.89
N GLY A 272 -1.43 0.07 -19.82
CA GLY A 272 -2.47 -0.93 -19.99
C GLY A 272 -2.60 -1.49 -21.41
N LYS A 273 -2.19 -0.74 -22.45
CA LYS A 273 -2.26 -1.20 -23.86
C LYS A 273 -1.52 -2.50 -24.13
N HIS A 274 -0.48 -2.80 -23.34
CA HIS A 274 0.30 -4.04 -23.47
C HIS A 274 -0.17 -5.14 -22.51
N PHE A 275 -0.87 -4.79 -21.43
CA PHE A 275 -1.46 -5.75 -20.50
C PHE A 275 -2.49 -6.64 -21.21
N TYR A 276 -3.37 -6.03 -22.01
CA TYR A 276 -4.40 -6.77 -22.75
C TYR A 276 -3.84 -7.74 -23.80
N ARG A 277 -2.62 -7.51 -24.30
CA ARG A 277 -1.94 -8.39 -25.26
C ARG A 277 -1.36 -9.66 -24.60
N HIS A 278 -1.07 -9.62 -23.29
CA HIS A 278 -0.58 -10.78 -22.54
C HIS A 278 -1.69 -11.58 -21.85
N THR A 279 -2.85 -10.98 -21.59
CA THR A 279 -4.02 -11.73 -21.08
C THR A 279 -4.75 -12.54 -22.17
N SER A 280 -4.53 -12.24 -23.44
CA SER A 280 -5.12 -12.94 -24.59
C SER A 280 -4.26 -14.13 -25.10
N LEU A 281 -3.41 -14.71 -24.25
CA LEU A 281 -2.59 -15.88 -24.60
C LEU A 281 -3.46 -17.16 -24.68
N ASP A 282 -4.35 -17.22 -25.67
CA ASP A 282 -4.47 -18.43 -26.47
C ASP A 282 -3.33 -18.36 -27.50
N GLU A 283 -2.36 -19.27 -27.40
CA GLU A 283 -1.10 -19.27 -28.18
C GLU A 283 -1.27 -19.42 -29.72
N HIS A 284 -2.50 -19.29 -30.23
CA HIS A 284 -2.83 -19.43 -31.66
C HIS A 284 -3.57 -18.24 -32.29
N ALA A 285 -3.88 -17.17 -31.56
CA ALA A 285 -4.55 -16.01 -32.16
C ALA A 285 -3.53 -14.94 -32.62
N GLN A 286 -3.16 -14.98 -33.90
CA GLN A 286 -2.49 -13.87 -34.60
C GLN A 286 -3.47 -12.74 -34.98
N GLU A 287 -4.45 -12.42 -34.14
CA GLU A 287 -5.42 -11.36 -34.43
C GLU A 287 -5.24 -10.16 -33.49
N GLU A 288 -5.34 -8.97 -34.05
CA GLU A 288 -5.17 -7.71 -33.32
C GLU A 288 -6.23 -7.59 -32.19
N PRO A 289 -5.84 -7.16 -30.97
CA PRO A 289 -6.78 -6.97 -29.88
C PRO A 289 -7.54 -5.65 -30.11
N GLN A 290 -8.59 -5.66 -30.93
CA GLN A 290 -9.35 -4.45 -31.26
C GLN A 290 -10.84 -4.49 -30.89
N GLN A 291 -11.46 -5.65 -30.61
CA GLN A 291 -12.91 -5.68 -30.28
C GLN A 291 -13.25 -6.10 -28.85
N GLU A 292 -12.77 -7.23 -28.33
CA GLU A 292 -13.09 -7.65 -26.95
C GLU A 292 -12.51 -6.70 -25.89
N THR A 293 -11.40 -6.04 -26.20
CA THR A 293 -10.71 -5.13 -25.28
C THR A 293 -11.46 -3.81 -25.06
N GLU A 294 -12.21 -3.35 -26.07
CA GLU A 294 -13.02 -2.13 -26.00
C GLU A 294 -14.33 -2.35 -25.20
N GLU A 295 -14.89 -3.56 -25.20
CA GLU A 295 -16.07 -3.88 -24.37
C GLU A 295 -15.77 -3.95 -22.86
N MET A 296 -14.51 -4.18 -22.48
CA MET A 296 -14.12 -4.37 -21.08
C MET A 296 -13.86 -3.07 -20.31
N VAL A 297 -13.68 -1.94 -20.99
CA VAL A 297 -13.24 -0.68 -20.38
C VAL A 297 -13.83 0.53 -21.10
N LEU A 298 -14.65 1.31 -20.39
CA LEU A 298 -14.99 2.68 -20.77
C LEU A 298 -14.50 3.60 -19.67
N ASN A 299 -13.22 3.98 -19.68
CA ASN A 299 -12.61 4.60 -18.51
C ASN A 299 -12.25 6.08 -18.69
N GLN A 300 -12.53 6.67 -19.85
CA GLN A 300 -12.23 8.07 -20.12
C GLN A 300 -13.50 8.87 -20.47
N THR A 301 -13.64 10.07 -19.91
CA THR A 301 -14.72 10.99 -20.30
C THR A 301 -14.45 11.57 -21.69
N PRO A 302 -15.49 11.96 -22.45
CA PRO A 302 -15.30 12.74 -23.67
C PRO A 302 -14.47 14.02 -23.39
N PRO A 303 -13.53 14.40 -24.27
CA PRO A 303 -12.81 15.65 -24.14
C PRO A 303 -13.76 16.85 -24.31
N MET A 304 -13.76 17.76 -23.34
CA MET A 304 -14.59 18.96 -23.36
C MET A 304 -13.81 20.20 -22.94
N LYS A 305 -14.20 21.36 -23.47
CA LYS A 305 -13.62 22.64 -23.05
C LYS A 305 -14.25 23.09 -21.73
N PRO A 306 -13.45 23.56 -20.75
CA PRO A 306 -13.98 24.21 -19.57
C PRO A 306 -14.76 25.48 -19.91
N HIS A 307 -15.89 25.68 -19.26
CA HIS A 307 -16.72 26.87 -19.39
C HIS A 307 -16.67 27.68 -18.10
N SER A 308 -16.88 28.99 -18.19
CA SER A 308 -17.05 29.84 -17.01
C SER A 308 -18.28 30.72 -17.17
N ARG A 309 -19.03 30.89 -16.08
CA ARG A 309 -20.09 31.90 -15.96
C ARG A 309 -19.55 33.23 -15.39
N GLY A 310 -18.24 33.33 -15.12
CA GLY A 310 -17.55 34.50 -14.56
C GLY A 310 -16.08 34.57 -14.99
N LYS A 311 -15.24 35.31 -14.28
CA LYS A 311 -13.80 35.45 -14.62
C LYS A 311 -12.85 34.51 -13.86
N ASN A 312 -13.34 33.86 -12.79
CA ASN A 312 -12.46 33.27 -11.77
C ASN A 312 -12.51 31.74 -11.65
N TYR A 313 -13.57 31.06 -12.12
CA TYR A 313 -13.72 29.61 -11.95
C TYR A 313 -14.22 28.93 -13.22
N TYR A 314 -13.47 27.93 -13.70
CA TYR A 314 -13.86 27.11 -14.84
C TYR A 314 -14.42 25.77 -14.38
N HIS A 315 -15.38 25.24 -15.14
CA HIS A 315 -16.02 23.95 -14.88
C HIS A 315 -16.31 23.22 -16.19
N ILE A 316 -16.49 21.91 -16.12
CA ILE A 316 -16.93 21.09 -17.25
C ILE A 316 -18.46 20.94 -17.19
N PRO A 317 -19.20 21.39 -18.21
CA PRO A 317 -20.64 21.28 -18.21
C PRO A 317 -21.06 19.89 -18.70
N PHE A 318 -21.02 18.88 -17.84
CA PHE A 318 -21.54 17.53 -18.16
C PHE A 318 -23.06 17.52 -18.42
N HIS A 319 -23.78 18.60 -18.09
CA HIS A 319 -25.23 18.72 -18.25
C HIS A 319 -25.98 17.49 -17.69
N GLU A 320 -27.00 17.01 -18.40
CA GLU A 320 -27.82 15.86 -18.02
C GLU A 320 -27.12 14.51 -18.28
N LYS A 321 -26.11 14.47 -19.16
CA LYS A 321 -25.40 13.25 -19.55
C LYS A 321 -24.11 13.11 -18.77
N LYS A 322 -24.21 12.59 -17.54
CA LYS A 322 -23.02 12.32 -16.71
C LYS A 322 -22.21 11.15 -17.31
N PRO A 323 -20.88 11.28 -17.43
CA PRO A 323 -20.05 10.23 -17.97
C PRO A 323 -20.06 9.01 -17.03
N CYS A 324 -20.39 7.85 -17.59
CA CYS A 324 -20.28 6.57 -16.90
C CYS A 324 -18.91 5.98 -17.24
N LEU A 325 -18.09 5.74 -16.21
CA LEU A 325 -16.74 5.20 -16.35
C LEU A 325 -16.68 3.80 -15.71
N TYR A 326 -16.11 2.82 -16.39
CA TYR A 326 -15.88 1.50 -15.83
C TYR A 326 -14.62 0.82 -16.36
N ALA A 327 -14.11 -0.13 -15.57
CA ALA A 327 -13.06 -1.06 -15.96
C ALA A 327 -13.30 -2.42 -15.32
N LYS A 328 -13.30 -3.48 -16.14
CA LYS A 328 -13.16 -4.86 -15.66
C LYS A 328 -11.68 -5.11 -15.33
N THR A 329 -11.41 -5.57 -14.12
CA THR A 329 -10.06 -5.78 -13.59
C THR A 329 -9.95 -7.16 -12.95
N ARG A 330 -8.73 -7.70 -12.78
CA ARG A 330 -8.53 -9.05 -12.22
C ARG A 330 -7.41 -9.06 -11.21
N PHE A 331 -7.72 -9.42 -9.96
CA PHE A 331 -6.77 -9.47 -8.84
C PHE A 331 -7.09 -10.66 -7.93
N GLU A 332 -6.19 -11.01 -7.02
CA GLU A 332 -6.44 -12.08 -6.04
C GLU A 332 -7.67 -11.73 -5.16
N ASP A 333 -8.45 -12.74 -4.77
CA ASP A 333 -9.60 -12.54 -3.88
C ASP A 333 -9.15 -12.13 -2.47
N GLN A 334 -9.39 -10.87 -2.13
CA GLN A 334 -9.03 -10.29 -0.83
C GLN A 334 -10.23 -9.85 0.00
N ARG A 335 -11.46 -10.25 -0.38
CA ARG A 335 -12.72 -9.82 0.29
C ARG A 335 -12.63 -9.82 1.79
N GLN A 336 -12.20 -10.95 2.34
CA GLN A 336 -12.15 -11.16 3.77
C GLN A 336 -11.23 -10.16 4.49
N ARG A 337 -10.08 -9.80 3.89
CA ARG A 337 -9.19 -8.79 4.48
C ARG A 337 -9.87 -7.42 4.45
N LEU A 338 -10.40 -7.03 3.30
CA LEU A 338 -10.90 -5.67 3.08
C LEU A 338 -12.22 -5.39 3.78
N GLN A 339 -13.16 -6.33 3.73
CA GLN A 339 -14.44 -6.23 4.44
C GLN A 339 -14.21 -6.12 5.96
N ARG A 340 -13.32 -6.94 6.54
CA ARG A 340 -12.99 -6.83 7.97
C ARG A 340 -12.36 -5.48 8.32
N THR A 341 -11.46 -4.98 7.49
CA THR A 341 -10.88 -3.65 7.67
C THR A 341 -11.93 -2.55 7.57
N ASN A 342 -12.89 -2.67 6.67
CA ASN A 342 -14.00 -1.73 6.56
C ASN A 342 -14.88 -1.72 7.82
N VAL A 343 -15.22 -2.90 8.37
CA VAL A 343 -15.96 -2.98 9.64
C VAL A 343 -15.18 -2.30 10.78
N LEU A 344 -13.87 -2.54 10.88
CA LEU A 344 -13.03 -1.87 11.89
C LEU A 344 -12.97 -0.36 11.69
N ASN A 345 -12.88 0.12 10.45
CA ASN A 345 -12.89 1.56 10.15
C ASN A 345 -14.26 2.19 10.47
N ALA A 346 -15.37 1.51 10.18
CA ALA A 346 -16.70 1.96 10.56
C ALA A 346 -16.85 2.07 12.09
N MET A 347 -16.28 1.13 12.85
CA MET A 347 -16.20 1.22 14.32
C MET A 347 -15.39 2.44 14.79
N VAL A 348 -14.26 2.72 14.13
CA VAL A 348 -13.41 3.90 14.43
C VAL A 348 -14.17 5.18 14.16
N GLU A 349 -14.79 5.32 12.99
CA GLU A 349 -15.54 6.52 12.59
C GLU A 349 -16.73 6.76 13.52
N SER A 350 -17.53 5.73 13.78
CA SER A 350 -18.68 5.84 14.68
C SER A 350 -18.26 6.24 16.10
N LEU A 351 -17.19 5.65 16.65
CA LEU A 351 -16.72 6.00 17.98
C LEU A 351 -16.10 7.41 18.00
N GLU A 352 -15.35 7.80 16.96
CA GLU A 352 -14.82 9.17 16.81
C GLU A 352 -15.95 10.20 16.86
N ASP A 353 -17.02 10.01 16.10
CA ASP A 353 -18.14 10.95 16.01
C ASP A 353 -18.93 11.02 17.32
N GLU A 354 -19.24 9.87 17.94
CA GLU A 354 -19.92 9.85 19.22
C GLU A 354 -19.11 10.53 20.34
N LEU A 355 -17.78 10.35 20.35
CA LEU A 355 -16.90 11.02 21.32
C LEU A 355 -16.79 12.52 21.07
N LYS A 356 -16.82 12.99 19.81
CA LYS A 356 -16.88 14.44 19.51
C LYS A 356 -18.14 15.07 20.08
N GLU A 357 -19.27 14.38 19.98
CA GLU A 357 -20.54 14.88 20.51
C GLU A 357 -20.55 14.90 22.04
N VAL A 358 -19.94 13.91 22.72
CA VAL A 358 -19.73 13.98 24.18
C VAL A 358 -18.79 15.13 24.54
N GLN A 359 -17.70 15.32 23.80
CA GLN A 359 -16.77 16.42 24.04
C GLN A 359 -17.46 17.78 23.92
N HIS A 360 -18.28 17.97 22.88
CA HIS A 360 -19.05 19.19 22.68
C HIS A 360 -19.95 19.52 23.89
N LEU A 361 -20.63 18.53 24.47
CA LEU A 361 -21.46 18.74 25.67
C LEU A 361 -20.61 19.20 26.87
N LEU A 362 -19.47 18.54 27.09
CA LEU A 362 -18.57 18.89 28.19
C LEU A 362 -17.99 20.31 28.03
N ASP A 363 -17.68 20.72 26.80
CA ASP A 363 -17.17 22.06 26.50
C ASP A 363 -18.21 23.16 26.75
N HIS A 364 -19.50 22.82 26.78
CA HIS A 364 -20.62 23.72 27.08
C HIS A 364 -21.22 23.49 28.49
N GLU A 365 -20.49 22.78 29.36
CA GLU A 365 -20.90 22.47 30.74
C GLU A 365 -22.23 21.68 30.84
N GLU A 366 -22.61 20.96 29.78
CA GLU A 366 -23.82 20.14 29.74
C GLU A 366 -23.55 18.68 30.21
N PRO A 367 -24.53 18.01 30.84
CA PRO A 367 -24.38 16.62 31.30
C PRO A 367 -24.10 15.61 30.15
N GLY A 368 -22.85 15.16 30.04
CA GLY A 368 -22.42 14.19 29.02
C GLY A 368 -22.79 12.72 29.30
N GLY A 369 -23.26 12.37 30.49
CA GLY A 369 -23.36 10.97 30.94
C GLY A 369 -24.31 10.09 30.13
N LYS A 370 -25.46 10.62 29.71
CA LYS A 370 -26.41 9.89 28.84
C LYS A 370 -25.77 9.59 27.47
N ARG A 371 -25.08 10.57 26.90
CA ARG A 371 -24.43 10.48 25.60
C ARG A 371 -23.27 9.49 25.62
N MET A 372 -22.46 9.55 26.67
CA MET A 372 -21.33 8.67 26.86
C MET A 372 -21.74 7.21 27.07
N ARG A 373 -22.79 6.95 27.87
CA ARG A 373 -23.33 5.59 28.03
C ARG A 373 -23.86 5.02 26.71
N ARG A 374 -24.48 5.85 25.86
CA ARG A 374 -24.92 5.44 24.52
C ARG A 374 -23.72 5.04 23.66
N ALA A 375 -22.69 5.89 23.61
CA ALA A 375 -21.49 5.65 22.82
C ALA A 375 -20.79 4.34 23.21
N LEU A 376 -20.58 4.14 24.51
CA LEU A 376 -19.98 2.91 25.04
C LEU A 376 -20.84 1.67 24.75
N SER A 377 -22.17 1.80 24.80
CA SER A 377 -23.09 0.70 24.48
C SER A 377 -23.03 0.33 23.01
N HIS A 378 -23.02 1.32 22.12
CA HIS A 378 -22.93 1.11 20.68
C HIS A 378 -21.60 0.45 20.33
N PHE A 379 -20.48 1.02 20.77
CA PHE A 379 -19.15 0.46 20.53
C PHE A 379 -19.00 -0.98 21.08
N ALA A 380 -19.52 -1.26 22.28
CA ALA A 380 -19.52 -2.62 22.83
C ALA A 380 -20.34 -3.61 22.00
N ASN A 381 -21.47 -3.17 21.42
CA ASN A 381 -22.28 -3.98 20.53
C ASN A 381 -21.55 -4.25 19.21
N SER A 382 -20.92 -3.24 18.61
CA SER A 382 -20.13 -3.41 17.38
C SER A 382 -18.95 -4.35 17.59
N CYS A 383 -18.30 -4.32 18.77
CA CYS A 383 -17.25 -5.28 19.14
C CYS A 383 -17.79 -6.72 19.18
N SER A 384 -18.97 -6.93 19.77
CA SER A 384 -19.62 -8.24 19.80
C SER A 384 -20.01 -8.73 18.41
N GLN A 385 -20.57 -7.86 17.56
CA GLN A 385 -20.94 -8.19 16.19
C GLN A 385 -19.71 -8.58 15.35
N PHE A 386 -18.61 -7.82 15.46
CA PHE A 386 -17.35 -8.15 14.80
C PHE A 386 -16.79 -9.51 15.23
N CYS A 387 -16.81 -9.82 16.54
CA CYS A 387 -16.39 -11.14 16.99
C CYS A 387 -17.30 -12.25 16.45
N ASN A 388 -18.62 -12.04 16.40
CA ASN A 388 -19.55 -13.03 15.84
C ASN A 388 -19.33 -13.26 14.33
N SER A 389 -19.01 -12.20 13.57
CA SER A 389 -18.77 -12.32 12.12
C SER A 389 -17.48 -13.11 11.82
N ILE A 390 -16.45 -12.97 12.64
CA ILE A 390 -15.23 -13.80 12.55
C ILE A 390 -15.56 -15.30 12.64
N HIS A 391 -16.42 -15.68 13.58
CA HIS A 391 -16.83 -17.09 13.76
C HIS A 391 -17.66 -17.60 12.58
N GLY A 392 -18.56 -16.79 12.03
CA GLY A 392 -19.41 -17.16 10.88
C GLY A 392 -18.66 -17.25 9.55
N GLN A 393 -17.59 -16.47 9.35
CA GLN A 393 -16.81 -16.45 8.11
C GLN A 393 -15.72 -17.53 8.02
N ALA A 394 -15.38 -18.18 9.13
CA ALA A 394 -14.38 -19.26 9.17
C ALA A 394 -14.71 -20.42 8.21
N ALA A 395 -16.00 -20.62 7.89
CA ALA A 395 -16.51 -21.67 7.02
C ALA A 395 -16.48 -21.39 5.50
N ARG A 396 -16.24 -20.15 5.04
CA ARG A 396 -16.56 -19.75 3.64
C ARG A 396 -15.38 -19.52 2.68
N ALA A 397 -14.12 -19.68 3.09
CA ALA A 397 -12.99 -19.61 2.15
C ALA A 397 -11.82 -20.51 2.58
N THR A 398 -11.33 -21.35 1.67
CA THR A 398 -10.26 -22.34 1.91
C THR A 398 -8.96 -22.06 1.16
N SER A 399 -8.93 -21.18 0.16
CA SER A 399 -7.71 -20.84 -0.61
C SER A 399 -7.09 -19.49 -0.18
N GLY A 400 -5.77 -19.35 -0.32
CA GLY A 400 -5.04 -18.08 -0.18
C GLY A 400 -4.83 -17.52 1.23
N LYS A 401 -5.16 -18.26 2.31
CA LYS A 401 -4.96 -17.78 3.69
C LYS A 401 -3.49 -17.90 4.11
N THR A 402 -2.82 -16.75 4.26
CA THR A 402 -1.45 -16.65 4.76
C THR A 402 -1.35 -17.00 6.25
N LYS A 403 -0.13 -17.23 6.74
CA LYS A 403 0.11 -17.39 8.18
C LYS A 403 -0.31 -16.13 8.95
N LEU A 404 -0.06 -14.94 8.37
CA LEU A 404 -0.46 -13.68 8.97
C LEU A 404 -1.98 -13.56 9.08
N ASP A 405 -2.75 -14.00 8.08
CA ASP A 405 -4.22 -13.96 8.15
C ASP A 405 -4.76 -14.72 9.36
N LYS A 406 -4.23 -15.92 9.60
CA LYS A 406 -4.64 -16.78 10.73
C LYS A 406 -4.30 -16.16 12.08
N GLU A 407 -3.07 -15.67 12.23
CA GLU A 407 -2.60 -15.09 13.49
C GLU A 407 -3.22 -13.71 13.77
N ARG A 408 -3.40 -12.90 12.73
CA ARG A 408 -4.09 -11.61 12.80
C ARG A 408 -5.55 -11.79 13.19
N LEU A 409 -6.27 -12.77 12.62
CA LEU A 409 -7.66 -13.02 12.97
C LEU A 409 -7.84 -13.35 14.47
N LYS A 410 -7.02 -14.26 15.01
CA LYS A 410 -6.99 -14.58 16.45
C LYS A 410 -6.64 -13.36 17.31
N MET A 411 -5.75 -12.50 16.82
CA MET A 411 -5.33 -11.28 17.53
C MET A 411 -6.45 -10.23 17.56
N LEU A 412 -7.13 -10.02 16.42
CA LEU A 412 -8.26 -9.10 16.30
C LEU A 412 -9.41 -9.52 17.22
N GLU A 413 -9.82 -10.78 17.16
CA GLU A 413 -10.88 -11.33 18.01
C GLU A 413 -10.62 -11.05 19.50
N ARG A 414 -9.41 -11.36 19.99
CA ARG A 414 -9.03 -11.13 21.40
C ARG A 414 -9.02 -9.65 21.76
N LYS A 415 -8.43 -8.79 20.92
CA LYS A 415 -8.34 -7.35 21.20
C LYS A 415 -9.70 -6.69 21.19
N ILE A 416 -10.52 -6.96 20.17
CA ILE A 416 -11.87 -6.39 20.03
C ILE A 416 -12.78 -6.89 21.16
N SER A 417 -12.74 -8.17 21.51
CA SER A 417 -13.48 -8.71 22.66
C SER A 417 -13.09 -8.02 23.98
N LYS A 418 -11.79 -7.75 24.18
CA LYS A 418 -11.31 -6.99 25.33
C LYS A 418 -11.85 -5.55 25.33
N PHE A 419 -11.81 -4.85 24.20
CA PHE A 419 -12.35 -3.48 24.10
C PHE A 419 -13.86 -3.45 24.36
N GLY A 420 -14.62 -4.42 23.86
CA GLY A 420 -16.04 -4.54 24.15
C GLY A 420 -16.32 -4.74 25.64
N THR A 421 -15.53 -5.56 26.32
CA THR A 421 -15.62 -5.75 27.79
C THR A 421 -15.28 -4.47 28.56
N GLU A 422 -14.18 -3.80 28.19
CA GLU A 422 -13.76 -2.54 28.81
C GLU A 422 -14.83 -1.45 28.63
N ALA A 423 -15.43 -1.34 27.44
CA ALA A 423 -16.51 -0.39 27.17
C ALA A 423 -17.76 -0.65 28.04
N ARG A 424 -18.15 -1.91 28.25
CA ARG A 424 -19.25 -2.26 29.17
C ARG A 424 -18.94 -1.89 30.62
N GLN A 425 -17.72 -2.10 31.07
CA GLN A 425 -17.29 -1.74 32.43
C GLN A 425 -17.33 -0.21 32.62
N LEU A 426 -16.84 0.56 31.65
CA LEU A 426 -16.91 2.03 31.68
C LEU A 426 -18.36 2.52 31.71
N LYS A 427 -19.23 1.90 30.91
CA LYS A 427 -20.66 2.23 30.89
C LYS A 427 -21.31 1.97 32.25
N ALA A 428 -21.01 0.85 32.89
CA ALA A 428 -21.53 0.50 34.21
C ALA A 428 -20.99 1.41 35.34
N GLY A 429 -19.79 1.98 35.16
CA GLY A 429 -19.20 2.93 36.10
C GLY A 429 -19.91 4.29 36.15
N ILE A 430 -20.61 4.69 35.07
CA ILE A 430 -21.36 5.95 35.00
C ILE A 430 -22.76 5.72 35.60
N LYS A 431 -22.92 6.00 36.90
CA LYS A 431 -24.16 5.75 37.64
C LYS A 431 -25.22 6.86 37.44
N SER A 432 -24.78 8.12 37.34
CA SER A 432 -25.63 9.28 37.10
C SER A 432 -25.31 9.94 35.75
N VAL A 433 -26.30 10.62 35.17
CA VAL A 433 -26.11 11.42 33.94
C VAL A 433 -25.23 12.66 34.19
N GLU A 434 -25.22 13.14 35.44
CA GLU A 434 -24.50 14.32 35.91
C GLU A 434 -23.09 14.00 36.44
N ASP A 435 -22.66 12.73 36.41
CA ASP A 435 -21.37 12.28 36.94
C ASP A 435 -20.21 12.64 35.98
N THR A 436 -19.87 13.94 35.95
CA THR A 436 -18.89 14.50 35.01
C THR A 436 -17.49 13.90 35.18
N GLU A 437 -17.08 13.57 36.40
CA GLU A 437 -15.77 12.96 36.66
C GLU A 437 -15.68 11.58 35.97
N LYS A 438 -16.70 10.74 36.12
CA LYS A 438 -16.74 9.43 35.44
C LYS A 438 -16.86 9.55 33.94
N VAL A 439 -17.56 10.57 33.43
CA VAL A 439 -17.62 10.84 31.99
C VAL A 439 -16.24 11.21 31.45
N LEU A 440 -15.47 12.07 32.14
CA LEU A 440 -14.10 12.44 31.74
C LEU A 440 -13.14 11.24 31.77
N GLU A 441 -13.23 10.40 32.80
CA GLU A 441 -12.44 9.16 32.89
C GLU A 441 -12.74 8.22 31.72
N ALA A 442 -14.03 7.98 31.47
CA ALA A 442 -14.48 7.15 30.36
C ALA A 442 -14.07 7.74 29.01
N MET A 443 -14.17 9.06 28.82
CA MET A 443 -13.75 9.76 27.60
C MET A 443 -12.26 9.55 27.32
N LYS A 444 -11.40 9.69 28.34
CA LYS A 444 -9.96 9.43 28.21
C LYS A 444 -9.67 8.00 27.80
N LYS A 445 -10.31 7.02 28.44
CA LYS A 445 -10.13 5.59 28.11
C LYS A 445 -10.69 5.24 26.73
N SER A 446 -11.83 5.79 26.34
CA SER A 446 -12.40 5.61 24.99
C SER A 446 -11.51 6.20 23.91
N LYS A 447 -10.91 7.38 24.11
CA LYS A 447 -9.91 7.94 23.17
C LYS A 447 -8.68 7.03 23.04
N GLN A 448 -8.25 6.37 24.11
CA GLN A 448 -7.16 5.38 24.06
C GLN A 448 -7.56 4.10 23.34
N MET A 449 -8.77 3.57 23.58
CA MET A 449 -9.31 2.43 22.85
C MET A 449 -9.41 2.75 21.35
N LEU A 450 -9.97 3.91 21.01
CA LEU A 450 -10.10 4.38 19.64
C LEU A 450 -8.77 4.36 18.90
N LYS A 451 -7.70 4.92 19.49
CA LYS A 451 -6.35 4.88 18.91
C LYS A 451 -5.90 3.45 18.65
N LYS A 452 -6.11 2.54 19.61
CA LYS A 452 -5.73 1.13 19.46
C LYS A 452 -6.56 0.39 18.39
N VAL A 453 -7.84 0.72 18.24
CA VAL A 453 -8.70 0.15 17.18
C VAL A 453 -8.22 0.64 15.81
N LYS A 454 -7.91 1.92 15.69
CA LYS A 454 -7.33 2.53 14.49
C LYS A 454 -5.98 1.89 14.10
N ASP A 455 -5.12 1.62 15.08
CA ASP A 455 -3.85 0.94 14.84
C ASP A 455 -4.03 -0.49 14.29
N ILE A 456 -5.10 -1.19 14.70
CA ILE A 456 -5.39 -2.57 14.21
C ILE A 456 -6.33 -2.59 12.99
N SER A 457 -6.86 -1.46 12.54
CA SER A 457 -7.67 -1.41 11.31
C SER A 457 -6.80 -1.39 10.05
N GLU A 458 -5.54 -0.98 10.16
CA GLU A 458 -4.57 -1.01 9.06
C GLU A 458 -4.29 -2.45 8.59
N GLU A 459 -4.60 -2.75 7.33
CA GLU A 459 -4.38 -4.06 6.70
C GLU A 459 -3.02 -4.09 6.01
N PRO A 460 -2.01 -4.80 6.55
CA PRO A 460 -0.70 -4.89 5.93
C PRO A 460 -0.71 -5.59 4.56
N GLN A 461 -1.71 -6.45 4.28
CA GLN A 461 -1.78 -7.29 3.08
C GLN A 461 -2.93 -6.89 2.13
N HIS A 462 -3.09 -5.59 1.87
CA HIS A 462 -4.17 -5.04 1.02
C HIS A 462 -4.18 -5.67 -0.39
N SER A 463 -3.01 -5.74 -1.05
CA SER A 463 -2.77 -6.35 -2.38
C SER A 463 -3.59 -5.88 -3.59
N ILE A 464 -4.76 -5.26 -3.42
CA ILE A 464 -5.50 -4.61 -4.52
C ILE A 464 -4.90 -3.22 -4.80
N PRO A 465 -4.61 -2.87 -6.07
CA PRO A 465 -4.12 -1.54 -6.41
C PRO A 465 -5.13 -0.43 -6.12
N ASP A 466 -4.61 0.75 -5.84
CA ASP A 466 -5.39 1.96 -5.69
C ASP A 466 -5.95 2.41 -7.03
N VAL A 467 -7.06 3.12 -6.95
CA VAL A 467 -7.73 3.73 -8.09
C VAL A 467 -7.19 5.14 -8.30
N PHE A 468 -6.89 5.47 -9.56
CA PHE A 468 -6.51 6.81 -9.97
C PHE A 468 -7.58 7.44 -10.84
N ILE A 469 -7.86 8.71 -10.58
CA ILE A 469 -8.55 9.60 -11.52
C ILE A 469 -7.54 10.61 -12.02
N TRP A 470 -7.28 10.61 -13.32
CA TRP A 470 -6.38 11.55 -13.98
C TRP A 470 -7.17 12.62 -14.71
N MET A 471 -6.75 13.88 -14.60
CA MET A 471 -7.14 14.95 -15.53
C MET A 471 -6.14 14.98 -16.68
N ILE A 472 -6.65 14.82 -17.90
CA ILE A 472 -5.88 14.80 -19.13
C ILE A 472 -6.17 16.07 -19.91
N VAL A 473 -5.10 16.72 -20.38
CA VAL A 473 -5.16 17.89 -21.27
C VAL A 473 -4.14 17.69 -22.37
N ASP A 474 -4.54 17.85 -23.63
CA ASP A 474 -3.67 17.66 -24.81
C ASP A 474 -2.94 16.29 -24.78
N LYS A 475 -3.67 15.22 -24.42
CA LYS A 475 -3.14 13.84 -24.24
C LYS A 475 -2.07 13.68 -23.14
N LYS A 476 -1.92 14.66 -22.25
CA LYS A 476 -0.98 14.60 -21.11
C LYS A 476 -1.73 14.56 -19.79
N ARG A 477 -1.29 13.70 -18.87
CA ARG A 477 -1.77 13.68 -17.47
C ARG A 477 -1.26 14.92 -16.75
N ILE A 478 -2.19 15.80 -16.37
CA ILE A 478 -1.88 17.09 -15.74
C ILE A 478 -2.09 17.05 -14.23
N ALA A 479 -3.16 16.43 -13.76
CA ALA A 479 -3.50 16.34 -12.35
C ALA A 479 -4.09 14.96 -12.03
N TYR A 480 -4.09 14.59 -10.76
CA TYR A 480 -4.54 13.27 -10.33
C TYR A 480 -5.20 13.29 -8.96
N CYS A 481 -6.03 12.28 -8.70
CA CYS A 481 -6.45 11.87 -7.37
C CYS A 481 -6.22 10.37 -7.22
N ARG A 482 -5.67 9.96 -6.08
CA ARG A 482 -5.43 8.56 -5.71
C ARG A 482 -6.44 8.16 -4.63
N ILE A 483 -7.08 7.01 -4.81
CA ILE A 483 -8.16 6.52 -3.97
C ILE A 483 -7.84 5.07 -3.59
N ASP A 484 -7.74 4.80 -2.29
CA ASP A 484 -7.58 3.43 -1.77
C ASP A 484 -8.82 2.59 -2.14
N SER A 485 -8.60 1.48 -2.84
CA SER A 485 -9.66 0.60 -3.35
C SER A 485 -10.58 0.07 -2.24
N LYS A 486 -10.08 -0.12 -1.01
CA LYS A 486 -10.92 -0.59 0.11
C LYS A 486 -12.04 0.39 0.45
N THR A 487 -11.81 1.69 0.22
CA THR A 487 -12.76 2.76 0.59
C THR A 487 -13.96 2.85 -0.34
N ILE A 488 -13.89 2.22 -1.52
CA ILE A 488 -14.97 2.15 -2.50
C ILE A 488 -15.44 0.71 -2.74
N LEU A 489 -14.98 -0.25 -1.93
CA LEU A 489 -15.35 -1.65 -2.08
C LEU A 489 -16.83 -1.87 -1.74
N HIS A 490 -17.56 -2.53 -2.62
CA HIS A 490 -18.94 -2.93 -2.39
C HIS A 490 -19.03 -4.23 -1.58
N SER A 491 -19.98 -4.29 -0.65
CA SER A 491 -20.42 -5.50 0.04
C SER A 491 -21.94 -5.47 0.22
N ALA A 492 -22.56 -6.63 0.38
CA ALA A 492 -24.00 -6.73 0.65
C ALA A 492 -24.35 -6.27 2.07
N ALA A 493 -23.40 -6.36 3.01
CA ALA A 493 -23.53 -5.84 4.36
C ALA A 493 -22.96 -4.42 4.44
N GLU A 494 -23.73 -3.46 4.95
CA GLU A 494 -23.35 -2.04 4.97
C GLU A 494 -22.08 -1.79 5.78
N GLU A 495 -21.91 -2.49 6.90
CA GLU A 495 -20.74 -2.41 7.76
C GLU A 495 -19.45 -2.92 7.10
N GLU A 496 -19.56 -3.74 6.06
CA GLU A 496 -18.42 -4.26 5.29
C GLU A 496 -18.10 -3.38 4.07
N MET A 497 -18.99 -2.46 3.70
CA MET A 497 -18.79 -1.57 2.57
C MET A 497 -17.68 -0.55 2.85
N GLY A 498 -16.95 -0.19 1.80
CA GLY A 498 -16.06 0.94 1.84
C GLY A 498 -16.86 2.21 2.13
N ARG A 499 -16.33 3.07 3.00
CA ARG A 499 -17.05 4.28 3.47
C ARG A 499 -17.55 5.22 2.37
N TYR A 500 -16.94 5.17 1.18
CA TYR A 500 -17.26 5.97 0.01
C TYR A 500 -17.94 5.18 -1.11
N CYS A 501 -18.16 3.88 -0.93
CA CYS A 501 -18.81 3.02 -1.91
C CYS A 501 -20.20 3.56 -2.26
N GLY A 502 -20.42 3.91 -3.53
CA GLY A 502 -21.69 4.41 -4.05
C GLY A 502 -22.09 5.80 -3.55
N LYS A 503 -21.32 6.42 -2.66
CA LYS A 503 -21.62 7.74 -2.09
C LYS A 503 -20.98 8.85 -2.90
N VAL A 504 -21.71 9.94 -3.09
CA VAL A 504 -21.17 11.15 -3.70
C VAL A 504 -20.14 11.78 -2.76
N HIS A 505 -18.95 12.05 -3.28
CA HIS A 505 -17.89 12.69 -2.50
C HIS A 505 -17.04 13.63 -3.36
N THR A 506 -16.48 14.63 -2.70
CA THR A 506 -15.56 15.59 -3.31
C THR A 506 -14.14 15.02 -3.36
N ARG A 507 -13.42 15.23 -4.47
CA ARG A 507 -11.99 14.95 -4.62
C ARG A 507 -11.27 16.14 -5.23
N PHE A 508 -10.14 16.49 -4.62
CA PHE A 508 -9.21 17.50 -5.15
C PHE A 508 -8.16 16.81 -6.01
N LEU A 509 -7.99 17.28 -7.25
CA LEU A 509 -6.97 16.80 -8.16
C LEU A 509 -5.71 17.65 -7.99
N ARG A 510 -4.62 17.01 -7.60
CA ARG A 510 -3.32 17.64 -7.37
C ARG A 510 -2.49 17.65 -8.65
N GLY A 511 -1.71 18.70 -8.86
CA GLY A 511 -0.84 18.80 -10.03
C GLY A 511 0.19 17.67 -10.06
N SER A 512 0.38 17.06 -11.24
CA SER A 512 1.38 16.01 -11.48
C SER A 512 2.82 16.50 -11.26
N LYS A 513 3.08 17.79 -11.53
CA LYS A 513 4.39 18.44 -11.34
C LYS A 513 4.51 19.22 -10.03
N ASN A 514 3.41 19.83 -9.57
CA ASN A 514 3.36 20.52 -8.28
C ASN A 514 2.22 19.91 -7.47
N ARG A 515 2.57 18.98 -6.58
CA ARG A 515 1.61 18.19 -5.81
C ARG A 515 0.88 18.98 -4.72
N GLN A 516 1.38 20.17 -4.36
CA GLN A 516 0.69 21.06 -3.42
C GLN A 516 -0.40 21.89 -4.12
N ALA A 517 -0.31 22.06 -5.44
CA ALA A 517 -1.30 22.81 -6.20
C ALA A 517 -2.55 21.95 -6.48
N VAL A 518 -3.71 22.44 -6.06
CA VAL A 518 -5.01 21.93 -6.49
C VAL A 518 -5.30 22.51 -7.89
N ILE A 519 -5.52 21.63 -8.86
CA ILE A 519 -5.72 21.99 -10.28
C ILE A 519 -7.19 21.92 -10.70
N ALA A 520 -7.95 21.01 -10.07
CA ALA A 520 -9.37 20.85 -10.29
C ALA A 520 -10.01 20.21 -9.05
N LEU A 521 -11.32 20.38 -8.92
CA LEU A 521 -12.15 19.70 -7.95
C LEU A 521 -13.21 18.90 -8.71
N ILE A 522 -13.41 17.65 -8.32
CA ILE A 522 -14.49 16.81 -8.87
C ILE A 522 -15.45 16.37 -7.78
N PHE A 523 -16.71 16.25 -8.17
CA PHE A 523 -17.73 15.52 -7.44
C PHE A 523 -17.96 14.22 -8.17
N CYS A 524 -17.73 13.10 -7.49
CA CYS A 524 -17.86 11.78 -8.09
C CYS A 524 -18.47 10.79 -7.12
N THR A 525 -19.03 9.71 -7.68
CA THR A 525 -19.41 8.50 -6.94
C THR A 525 -18.76 7.32 -7.63
N MET A 526 -18.32 6.34 -6.84
CA MET A 526 -17.56 5.19 -7.33
C MET A 526 -17.86 3.97 -6.47
N TRP A 527 -17.78 2.79 -7.05
CA TRP A 527 -17.77 1.54 -6.33
C TRP A 527 -16.94 0.50 -7.09
N CYS A 528 -16.39 -0.45 -6.34
CA CYS A 528 -15.68 -1.60 -6.89
C CYS A 528 -16.33 -2.86 -6.33
N GLN A 529 -16.86 -3.71 -7.19
CA GLN A 529 -17.55 -4.93 -6.79
C GLN A 529 -16.87 -6.15 -7.42
N PHE A 530 -16.88 -7.25 -6.69
CA PHE A 530 -16.51 -8.55 -7.23
C PHE A 530 -17.55 -8.99 -8.26
N ALA A 531 -17.09 -9.34 -9.46
CA ALA A 531 -17.94 -9.99 -10.44
C ALA A 531 -18.16 -11.44 -9.99
N GLN A 532 -19.17 -11.68 -9.15
CA GLN A 532 -19.87 -12.96 -9.27
C GLN A 532 -20.44 -12.99 -10.67
N LYS A 533 -20.35 -14.14 -11.37
CA LYS A 533 -21.02 -14.37 -12.66
C LYS A 533 -22.33 -13.58 -12.64
N MET A 534 -22.38 -12.49 -13.41
CA MET A 534 -23.64 -11.85 -13.73
C MET A 534 -24.40 -12.90 -14.54
N MET A 535 -25.02 -13.85 -13.85
CA MET A 535 -25.92 -14.79 -14.50
C MET A 535 -27.15 -13.98 -14.85
N SER A 536 -27.24 -13.73 -16.15
CA SER A 536 -28.43 -13.39 -16.95
C SER A 536 -29.30 -12.25 -16.44
#